data_AF-A0A520C126-F1
#
_entry.id   AF-A0A520C126-F1
#
_cell.length_a   1.000
_cell.length_b   1.000
_cell.length_c   1.000
_cell.angle_alpha   90.00
_cell.angle_beta   90.00
_cell.angle_gamma   90.00
#
_symmetry.space_group_name_H-M   'P 1'
#
loop_
_entity.id
_entity.type
_entity.pdbx_description
1 polymer ?
#
loop_
_entity_poly.entity_id
_entity_poly.type
_entity_poly.pdbx_seq_one_letter_code
_entity_poly.pdbx_strand_id
1 'polypeptide(L)'
;MLPNTLLALFERDLLKVIHELELYTDESNIWKVVPGSTNTAGNLALHLVGNLNTYIGKEIGQIAYVRVRDLEFSQKGISRDVLVDQLKDTLLRLKTSLPLLADQDLTKVYPLIVLEEETTFEYFLVHLFGHLNYHL
;
A
#
# COMPACT_ATOMS: atom_id res chain seq x y z
N MET A 1 6.69 20.34 1.84
CA MET A 1 7.50 19.29 1.19
C MET A 1 6.56 18.20 0.70
N LEU A 2 6.78 17.68 -0.50
CA LEU A 2 5.92 16.67 -1.13
C LEU A 2 5.71 15.41 -0.25
N PRO A 3 6.71 14.85 0.46
CA PRO A 3 6.51 13.68 1.32
C PRO A 3 5.45 13.88 2.40
N ASN A 4 5.34 15.07 3.00
CA ASN A 4 4.31 15.36 4.00
C ASN A 4 2.91 15.42 3.37
N THR A 5 2.80 16.00 2.18
CA THR A 5 1.54 16.01 1.41
C THR A 5 1.11 14.59 1.06
N LEU A 6 2.03 13.78 0.54
CA LEU A 6 1.76 12.39 0.20
C LEU A 6 1.42 11.56 1.43
N LEU A 7 2.12 11.75 2.56
CA LEU A 7 1.79 11.07 3.81
C LEU A 7 0.34 11.35 4.24
N ALA A 8 -0.09 12.60 4.22
CA ALA A 8 -1.47 12.97 4.57
C ALA A 8 -2.50 12.35 3.61
N LEU A 9 -2.18 12.25 2.31
CA LEU A 9 -3.05 11.64 1.31
C LEU A 9 -3.11 10.12 1.44
N PHE A 10 -1.97 9.44 1.61
CA PHE A 10 -1.90 8.01 1.90
C PHE A 10 -2.65 7.67 3.19
N GLU A 11 -2.49 8.47 4.25
CA GLU A 11 -3.21 8.28 5.50
C GLU A 11 -4.72 8.36 5.31
N ARG A 12 -5.21 9.44 4.67
CA ARG A 12 -6.63 9.62 4.39
C ARG A 12 -7.20 8.42 3.63
N ASP A 13 -6.50 7.97 2.59
CA ASP A 13 -7.04 6.97 1.67
C ASP A 13 -6.85 5.53 2.20
N LEU A 14 -5.80 5.22 2.96
CA LEU A 14 -5.71 3.96 3.71
C LEU A 14 -6.77 3.86 4.80
N LEU A 15 -7.09 4.96 5.49
CA LEU A 15 -8.19 4.97 6.45
C LEU A 15 -9.55 4.70 5.78
N LYS A 16 -9.73 5.10 4.52
CA LYS A 16 -10.92 4.70 3.73
C LYS A 16 -10.90 3.20 3.44
N VAL A 17 -9.79 2.62 2.99
CA VAL A 17 -9.69 1.16 2.77
C VAL A 17 -10.07 0.40 4.05
N ILE A 18 -9.53 0.82 5.19
CA ILE A 18 -9.85 0.24 6.50
C ILE A 18 -11.35 0.36 6.79
N HIS A 19 -11.93 1.54 6.60
CA HIS A 19 -13.35 1.77 6.82
C HIS A 19 -14.22 0.87 5.93
N GLU A 20 -13.92 0.77 4.63
CA GLU A 20 -14.65 -0.09 3.70
C GLU A 20 -14.55 -1.57 4.08
N LEU A 21 -13.39 -2.04 4.55
CA LEU A 21 -13.26 -3.38 5.10
C LEU A 21 -14.14 -3.60 6.33
N GLU A 22 -14.20 -2.62 7.23
CA GLU A 22 -15.04 -2.65 8.44
C GLU A 22 -16.55 -2.69 8.14
N LEU A 23 -16.99 -2.23 6.95
CA LEU A 23 -18.39 -2.30 6.52
C LEU A 23 -18.86 -3.72 6.13
N TYR A 24 -17.95 -4.65 5.88
CA TYR A 24 -18.33 -6.04 5.58
C TYR A 24 -18.89 -6.71 6.84
N THR A 25 -20.20 -7.04 6.83
CA THR A 25 -20.87 -7.75 7.93
C THR A 25 -20.70 -9.27 7.88
N ASP A 26 -20.41 -9.81 6.69
CA ASP A 26 -20.09 -11.22 6.46
C ASP A 26 -18.69 -11.33 5.86
N GLU A 27 -17.77 -11.95 6.59
CA GLU A 27 -16.38 -12.23 6.21
C GLU A 27 -16.28 -12.92 4.83
N SER A 28 -17.24 -13.78 4.48
CA SER A 28 -17.21 -14.49 3.20
C SER A 28 -17.27 -13.54 2.01
N ASN A 29 -17.88 -12.36 2.18
CA ASN A 29 -18.00 -11.36 1.12
C ASN A 29 -16.68 -10.66 0.79
N ILE A 30 -15.75 -10.57 1.74
CA ILE A 30 -14.39 -10.02 1.51
C ILE A 30 -13.65 -10.84 0.45
N TRP A 31 -13.95 -12.14 0.39
CA TRP A 31 -13.26 -13.13 -0.44
C TRP A 31 -14.06 -13.56 -1.68
N LYS A 32 -15.17 -12.88 -1.98
CA LYS A 32 -15.95 -13.10 -3.20
C LYS A 32 -15.42 -12.24 -4.33
N VAL A 33 -15.31 -12.85 -5.51
CA VAL A 33 -15.03 -12.12 -6.75
C VAL A 33 -16.33 -11.50 -7.23
N VAL A 34 -16.31 -10.19 -7.48
CA VAL A 34 -17.44 -9.46 -8.07
C VAL A 34 -17.36 -9.47 -9.60
N PRO A 35 -18.49 -9.45 -10.33
CA PRO A 35 -18.48 -9.40 -11.78
C PRO A 35 -17.63 -8.25 -12.31
N GLY A 36 -16.69 -8.54 -13.21
CA GLY A 36 -15.78 -7.54 -13.79
C GLY A 36 -14.45 -7.36 -13.03
N SER A 37 -14.27 -8.00 -11.88
CA SER A 37 -12.98 -8.07 -11.19
C SER A 37 -12.40 -9.49 -11.23
N THR A 38 -11.07 -9.60 -11.20
CA THR A 38 -10.36 -10.88 -10.95
C THR A 38 -9.93 -11.03 -9.50
N ASN A 39 -9.89 -9.93 -8.74
CA ASN A 39 -9.39 -9.87 -7.37
C ASN A 39 -10.53 -9.59 -6.39
N THR A 40 -10.42 -10.19 -5.20
CA THR A 40 -11.35 -9.95 -4.09
C THR A 40 -10.90 -8.74 -3.26
N ALA A 41 -11.77 -8.20 -2.41
CA ALA A 41 -11.39 -7.11 -1.50
C ALA A 41 -10.22 -7.51 -0.59
N GLY A 42 -10.22 -8.75 -0.09
CA GLY A 42 -9.12 -9.28 0.70
C GLY A 42 -7.80 -9.37 -0.08
N ASN A 43 -7.84 -9.74 -1.37
CA ASN A 43 -6.63 -9.74 -2.21
C ASN A 43 -6.10 -8.33 -2.46
N LEU A 44 -6.99 -7.37 -2.71
CA LEU A 44 -6.58 -5.98 -2.91
C LEU A 44 -5.99 -5.38 -1.63
N ALA A 45 -6.56 -5.66 -0.46
CA ALA A 45 -5.99 -5.24 0.83
C ALA A 45 -4.57 -5.81 1.04
N LEU A 46 -4.38 -7.11 0.83
CA LEU A 46 -3.06 -7.75 0.91
C LEU A 46 -2.07 -7.15 -0.09
N HIS A 47 -2.54 -6.87 -1.30
CA HIS A 47 -1.72 -6.25 -2.33
C HIS A 47 -1.23 -4.86 -1.92
N LEU A 48 -2.12 -4.01 -1.37
CA LEU A 48 -1.77 -2.69 -0.88
C LEU A 48 -0.76 -2.75 0.27
N VAL A 49 -0.97 -3.66 1.23
CA VAL A 49 -0.03 -3.93 2.34
C VAL A 49 1.34 -4.32 1.78
N GLY A 50 1.39 -5.28 0.87
CA GLY A 50 2.63 -5.75 0.24
C GLY A 50 3.36 -4.67 -0.55
N ASN A 51 2.62 -3.90 -1.33
CA ASN A 51 3.15 -2.82 -2.15
C ASN A 51 3.78 -1.71 -1.30
N LEU A 52 3.03 -1.14 -0.36
CA LEU A 52 3.47 0.02 0.43
C LEU A 52 4.57 -0.34 1.44
N ASN A 53 4.50 -1.51 2.08
CA ASN A 53 5.55 -1.95 2.99
C ASN A 53 6.86 -2.24 2.27
N THR A 54 6.80 -2.70 1.02
CA THR A 54 8.01 -2.89 0.21
C THR A 54 8.57 -1.55 -0.19
N TYR A 55 7.81 -0.75 -0.93
CA TYR A 55 8.36 0.40 -1.63
C TYR A 55 8.54 1.64 -0.75
N ILE A 56 7.82 1.75 0.36
CA ILE A 56 7.96 2.87 1.30
C ILE A 56 8.53 2.39 2.63
N GLY A 57 7.91 1.37 3.24
CA GLY A 57 8.35 0.84 4.53
C GLY A 57 9.82 0.39 4.52
N LYS A 58 10.16 -0.51 3.62
CA LYS A 58 11.50 -1.09 3.51
C LYS A 58 12.48 -0.17 2.79
N GLU A 59 12.20 0.24 1.56
CA GLU A 59 13.20 0.96 0.76
C GLU A 59 13.51 2.38 1.28
N ILE A 60 12.54 3.05 1.93
CA ILE A 60 12.75 4.39 2.52
C ILE A 60 13.00 4.28 4.02
N GLY A 61 12.11 3.61 4.75
CA GLY A 61 12.18 3.51 6.21
C GLY A 61 13.20 2.53 6.75
N GLN A 62 13.84 1.74 5.88
CA GLN A 62 14.76 0.65 6.27
C GLN A 62 14.11 -0.36 7.22
N ILE A 63 12.79 -0.50 7.16
CA ILE A 63 12.04 -1.42 8.02
C ILE A 63 12.01 -2.79 7.35
N ALA A 64 12.46 -3.81 8.07
CA ALA A 64 12.45 -5.18 7.55
C ALA A 64 11.03 -5.59 7.09
N TYR A 65 10.94 -6.02 5.84
CA TYR A 65 9.74 -6.54 5.23
C TYR A 65 10.11 -7.49 4.09
N VAL A 66 9.50 -8.68 4.06
CA VAL A 66 9.67 -9.66 2.98
C VAL A 66 8.34 -9.77 2.26
N ARG A 67 8.30 -9.25 1.03
CA ARG A 67 7.10 -9.31 0.20
C ARG A 67 6.92 -10.71 -0.38
N VAL A 68 5.76 -11.31 -0.15
CA VAL A 68 5.37 -12.58 -0.78
C VAL A 68 4.26 -12.32 -1.78
N ARG A 69 4.64 -11.79 -2.96
CA ARG A 69 3.70 -11.24 -3.95
C ARG A 69 2.63 -12.25 -4.39
N ASP A 70 2.99 -13.52 -4.56
CA ASP A 70 2.04 -14.55 -4.99
C ASP A 70 0.91 -14.76 -3.97
N LEU A 71 1.19 -14.58 -2.67
CA LEU A 71 0.17 -14.71 -1.63
C LEU A 71 -0.81 -13.53 -1.62
N GLU A 72 -0.42 -12.35 -2.11
CA GLU A 72 -1.33 -11.19 -2.21
C GLU A 72 -2.59 -11.53 -3.05
N PHE A 73 -2.44 -12.40 -4.05
CA PHE A 73 -3.52 -12.78 -4.98
C PHE A 73 -4.02 -14.22 -4.81
N SER A 74 -3.24 -15.11 -4.19
CA SER A 74 -3.63 -16.51 -3.98
C SER A 74 -4.20 -16.79 -2.58
N GLN A 75 -3.79 -16.02 -1.56
CA GLN A 75 -4.24 -16.23 -0.19
C GLN A 75 -5.70 -15.79 -0.02
N LYS A 76 -6.43 -16.54 0.80
CA LYS A 76 -7.85 -16.30 1.11
C LYS A 76 -8.14 -16.65 2.56
N GLY A 77 -9.28 -16.17 3.08
CA GLY A 77 -9.79 -16.54 4.39
C GLY A 77 -9.03 -15.94 5.58
N ILE A 78 -8.26 -14.88 5.36
CA ILE A 78 -7.73 -14.06 6.46
C ILE A 78 -8.91 -13.26 7.04
N SER A 79 -9.03 -13.23 8.36
CA SER A 79 -10.09 -12.45 9.02
C SER A 79 -9.93 -10.96 8.74
N ARG A 80 -11.05 -10.25 8.64
CA ARG A 80 -11.09 -8.79 8.48
C ARG A 80 -10.19 -8.06 9.47
N ASP A 81 -10.23 -8.44 10.75
CA ASP A 81 -9.46 -7.77 11.81
C ASP A 81 -7.95 -7.85 11.55
N VAL A 82 -7.46 -8.99 11.05
CA VAL A 82 -6.04 -9.16 10.65
C VAL A 82 -5.70 -8.30 9.43
N LEU A 83 -6.58 -8.18 8.43
CA LEU A 83 -6.35 -7.29 7.29
C LEU A 83 -6.30 -5.82 7.73
N VAL A 84 -7.21 -5.42 8.62
CA VAL A 84 -7.26 -4.08 9.19
C VAL A 84 -6.00 -3.77 9.99
N ASP A 85 -5.54 -4.69 10.83
CA ASP A 85 -4.30 -4.51 11.60
C ASP A 85 -3.08 -4.39 10.69
N GLN A 86 -2.99 -5.20 9.63
CA GLN A 86 -1.91 -5.07 8.63
C GLN A 86 -1.91 -3.71 7.92
N LEU A 87 -3.09 -3.16 7.60
CA LEU A 87 -3.22 -1.84 7.01
C LEU A 87 -2.85 -0.72 8.00
N LYS A 88 -3.23 -0.85 9.27
CA LYS A 88 -2.82 0.08 10.35
C LYS A 88 -1.31 0.08 10.57
N ASP A 89 -0.69 -1.10 10.59
CA ASP A 89 0.76 -1.25 10.67
C ASP A 89 1.46 -0.64 9.45
N THR A 90 0.89 -0.82 8.26
CA THR A 90 1.39 -0.19 7.02
C THR A 90 1.33 1.33 7.11
N LEU A 91 0.24 1.89 7.65
CA LEU A 91 0.11 3.32 7.89
C LEU A 91 1.18 3.83 8.88
N LEU A 92 1.43 3.11 9.98
CA LEU A 92 2.47 3.49 10.94
C LEU A 92 3.86 3.52 10.27
N ARG A 93 4.17 2.53 9.43
CA ARG A 93 5.42 2.48 8.67
C ARG A 93 5.54 3.67 7.73
N LEU A 94 4.49 4.03 7.00
CA LEU A 94 4.47 5.23 6.16
C LEU A 94 4.76 6.51 6.95
N LYS A 95 4.15 6.64 8.15
CA LYS A 95 4.38 7.77 9.06
C LYS A 95 5.82 7.88 9.54
N THR A 96 6.55 6.77 9.65
CA THR A 96 7.96 6.77 10.04
C THR A 96 8.92 6.88 8.84
N SER A 97 8.51 6.43 7.65
CA SER A 97 9.38 6.38 6.46
C SER A 97 9.38 7.69 5.67
N LEU A 98 8.21 8.22 5.30
CA LEU A 98 8.12 9.38 4.41
C LEU A 98 8.81 10.65 4.96
N PRO A 99 8.76 10.94 6.28
CA PRO A 99 9.47 12.10 6.84
C PRO A 99 11.00 12.03 6.76
N LEU A 100 11.58 10.87 6.43
CA LEU A 100 13.04 10.72 6.28
C LEU A 100 13.56 11.33 4.97
N LEU A 101 12.68 11.59 3.99
CA LEU A 101 13.06 12.19 2.72
C LEU A 101 13.12 13.72 2.84
N ALA A 102 14.27 14.28 2.46
CA ALA A 102 14.40 15.71 2.20
C ALA A 102 14.01 16.04 0.75
N ASP A 103 13.70 17.31 0.46
CA ASP A 103 13.32 17.74 -0.89
C ASP A 103 14.41 17.42 -1.95
N GLN A 104 15.69 17.42 -1.56
CA GLN A 104 16.79 17.03 -2.45
C GLN A 104 16.82 15.53 -2.80
N ASP A 105 16.17 14.67 -2.01
CA ASP A 105 16.11 13.24 -2.26
C ASP A 105 15.08 12.91 -3.35
N LEU A 106 14.08 13.78 -3.53
CA LEU A 106 12.98 13.60 -4.47
C LEU A 106 13.43 13.50 -5.93
N THR A 107 14.53 14.15 -6.28
CA THR A 107 15.11 14.14 -7.64
C THR A 107 16.08 12.98 -7.88
N LYS A 108 16.44 12.23 -6.84
CA LYS A 108 17.30 11.06 -6.98
C LYS A 108 16.54 9.92 -7.64
N VAL A 109 17.27 9.06 -8.36
CA VAL A 109 16.74 7.82 -8.92
C VAL A 109 16.29 6.91 -7.77
N TYR A 110 15.07 6.37 -7.88
CA TYR A 110 14.56 5.39 -6.96
C TYR A 110 15.33 4.07 -7.12
N PRO A 111 15.74 3.39 -6.04
CA PRO A 111 16.73 2.30 -6.12
C PRO A 111 16.28 1.04 -6.86
N LEU A 112 14.97 0.90 -7.14
CA LEU A 112 14.41 -0.26 -7.84
C LEU A 112 13.75 0.17 -9.16
N ILE A 113 13.98 -0.60 -10.22
CA ILE A 113 13.22 -0.48 -11.46
C ILE A 113 11.94 -1.32 -11.31
N VAL A 114 10.84 -0.65 -10.97
CA VAL A 114 9.52 -1.28 -10.76
C VAL A 114 8.60 -1.10 -11.98
N LEU A 115 8.80 0.00 -12.72
CA LEU A 115 8.10 0.33 -13.95
C LEU A 115 8.97 -0.05 -15.17
N GLU A 116 8.56 0.38 -16.36
CA GLU A 116 9.29 0.09 -17.61
C GLU A 116 10.69 0.71 -17.64
N GLU A 117 10.88 1.84 -16.96
CA GLU A 117 12.15 2.59 -16.90
C GLU A 117 12.46 3.09 -15.48
N GLU A 118 13.68 3.60 -15.31
CA GLU A 118 14.10 4.25 -14.07
C GLU A 118 13.22 5.47 -13.77
N THR A 119 12.89 5.66 -12.49
CA THR A 119 12.07 6.80 -12.05
C THR A 119 12.72 7.48 -10.85
N THR A 120 12.36 8.73 -10.61
CA THR A 120 12.79 9.45 -9.41
C THR A 120 11.94 9.05 -8.21
N PHE A 121 12.41 9.35 -6.99
CA PHE A 121 11.59 9.22 -5.78
C PHE A 121 10.26 9.98 -5.90
N GLU A 122 10.29 11.21 -6.41
CA GLU A 122 9.08 12.01 -6.61
C GLU A 122 8.06 11.29 -7.50
N TYR A 123 8.48 10.91 -8.71
CA TYR A 123 7.59 10.27 -9.67
C TYR A 123 7.01 8.98 -9.09
N PHE A 124 7.88 8.14 -8.52
CA PHE A 124 7.45 6.83 -8.04
C PHE A 124 6.52 6.95 -6.83
N LEU A 125 6.75 7.89 -5.90
CA LEU A 125 5.84 8.10 -4.78
C LEU A 125 4.46 8.61 -5.22
N VAL A 126 4.41 9.51 -6.22
CA VAL A 126 3.15 9.95 -6.84
C VAL A 126 2.45 8.79 -7.56
N HIS A 127 3.22 7.95 -8.26
CA HIS A 127 2.71 6.74 -8.89
C HIS A 127 2.11 5.78 -7.85
N LEU A 128 2.81 5.51 -6.74
CA LEU A 128 2.32 4.64 -5.67
C LEU A 128 1.02 5.18 -5.05
N PHE A 129 0.89 6.50 -4.92
CA PHE A 129 -0.37 7.10 -4.47
C PHE A 129 -1.49 6.91 -5.49
N GLY A 130 -1.21 7.10 -6.78
CA GLY A 130 -2.16 6.79 -7.86
C GLY A 130 -2.56 5.31 -7.88
N HIS A 131 -1.59 4.41 -7.68
CA HIS A 131 -1.78 2.95 -7.62
C HIS A 131 -2.70 2.54 -6.45
N LEU A 132 -2.52 3.16 -5.28
CA LEU A 132 -3.45 2.97 -4.16
C LEU A 132 -4.88 3.34 -4.56
N ASN A 133 -5.06 4.52 -5.16
CA ASN A 133 -6.39 5.01 -5.53
C ASN A 133 -7.05 4.22 -6.66
N TYR A 134 -6.25 3.59 -7.53
CA TYR A 134 -6.77 2.66 -8.55
C TYR A 134 -7.38 1.39 -7.93
N HIS A 135 -6.98 1.02 -6.71
CA HIS A 135 -7.45 -0.16 -6.00
C HIS A 135 -8.47 0.11 -4.88
N LEU A 136 -8.79 1.38 -4.63
CA LEU A 136 -9.95 1.80 -3.83
C LEU A 136 -11.22 1.69 -4.65
#